data_AF-A0A2I0I465-F1
#
_entry.id   AF-A0A2I0I465-F1
#
_cell.length_a   1.000
_cell.length_b   1.000
_cell.length_c   1.000
_cell.angle_alpha   90.00
_cell.angle_beta   90.00
_cell.angle_gamma   90.00
#
_symmetry.space_group_name_H-M   'P 1'
#
loop_
_entity.id
_entity.type
_entity.pdbx_description
1 polymer ?
#
loop_
_entity_poly.entity_id
_entity_poly.type
_entity_poly.pdbx_seq_one_letter_code
_entity_poly.pdbx_strand_id
1 'polypeptide(L)' 'MESPRHSCLKLELPNPTKPDKIEPIFIKATWYDTHFGLSIMNGLDSWVCKASEEEVRERAVHRRQKQAEKSMCFPPASSP' A
#
# COMPACT_ATOMS: atom_id res chain seq x y z
N MET A 1 15.78 -20.75 6.36
CA MET A 1 15.23 -19.39 6.23
C MET A 1 14.81 -19.23 4.80
N GLU A 2 13.51 -19.09 4.53
CA GLU A 2 13.04 -18.82 3.17
C GLU A 2 13.52 -17.42 2.75
N SER A 3 13.90 -17.28 1.48
CA SER A 3 14.34 -15.99 0.95
C SER A 3 13.14 -15.06 0.82
N PRO A 4 13.27 -13.77 1.17
CA PRO A 4 12.17 -12.81 1.04
C PRO A 4 11.65 -12.77 -0.40
N ARG A 5 10.32 -12.77 -0.55
CA ARG A 5 9.70 -12.66 -1.87
C ARG A 5 9.79 -11.21 -2.33
N HIS A 6 10.08 -10.98 -3.60
CA HIS A 6 10.16 -9.64 -4.17
C HIS A 6 9.07 -9.41 -5.21
N SER A 7 8.57 -8.18 -5.28
CA SER A 7 7.67 -7.73 -6.34
C SER A 7 8.13 -6.37 -6.83
N CYS A 8 8.28 -6.22 -8.15
CA CYS A 8 8.65 -4.96 -8.77
C CYS A 8 7.49 -4.48 -9.65
N LEU A 9 7.15 -3.20 -9.55
CA LEU A 9 6.09 -2.57 -10.34
C LEU A 9 6.61 -1.25 -10.89
N LYS A 10 6.38 -1.02 -12.19
CA LYS A 10 6.50 0.30 -12.79
C LYS A 10 5.11 0.93 -12.78
N LEU A 11 4.97 2.12 -12.22
CA LEU A 11 3.74 2.90 -12.21
C LEU A 11 3.97 4.20 -12.98
N GLU A 12 3.06 4.51 -13.87
CA GLU A 12 3.08 5.72 -14.67
C GLU A 12 2.17 6.75 -14.00
N LEU A 13 2.78 7.80 -13.44
CA LEU A 13 2.07 8.84 -12.72
C LEU A 13 2.03 10.14 -13.53
N PRO A 14 0.88 10.84 -13.59
CA PRO A 14 0.83 12.16 -14.18
C PRO A 14 1.64 13.14 -13.32
N ASN A 15 2.47 13.96 -13.94
CA ASN A 15 3.19 15.01 -13.21
C ASN A 15 2.18 16.12 -12.83
N PRO A 16 2.05 16.47 -11.53
CA PRO A 16 1.07 17.46 -11.08
C PRO A 16 1.33 18.88 -11.61
N THR A 17 2.58 19.18 -11.96
CA THR A 17 3.01 20.46 -12.52
C THR A 17 2.98 20.46 -14.05
N LYS A 18 3.01 19.27 -14.68
CA LYS A 18 3.03 19.09 -16.14
C LYS A 18 2.12 17.92 -16.52
N PRO A 19 0.80 18.12 -16.61
CA PRO A 19 -0.17 17.04 -16.81
C PRO A 19 0.05 16.25 -18.12
N ASP A 20 0.69 16.85 -19.13
CA ASP A 20 1.06 16.19 -20.39
C ASP A 20 2.28 15.28 -20.27
N LYS A 21 2.96 15.27 -19.12
CA LYS A 21 4.12 14.43 -18.84
C LYS A 21 3.76 13.36 -17.84
N ILE A 22 3.93 12.11 -18.27
CA ILE A 22 3.84 10.93 -17.43
C ILE A 22 5.26 10.63 -16.92
N GLU A 23 5.44 10.62 -15.62
CA GLU A 23 6.69 10.27 -14.97
C GLU A 23 6.59 8.85 -14.38
N PRO A 24 7.47 7.93 -14.82
CA PRO A 24 7.46 6.57 -14.29
C PRO A 24 8.11 6.55 -12.90
N ILE A 25 7.42 5.93 -11.95
CA ILE A 25 8.01 5.51 -10.69
C ILE A 25 8.15 4.00 -10.66
N PHE A 26 9.18 3.52 -9.99
CA PHE A 26 9.48 2.11 -9.81
C PHE A 26 9.33 1.78 -8.34
N ILE A 27 8.55 0.74 -8.06
CA ILE A 27 8.24 0.29 -6.72
C ILE A 27 8.81 -1.12 -6.58
N LYS A 28 9.63 -1.33 -5.56
CA LYS A 28 10.12 -2.65 -5.13
C LYS A 28 9.53 -2.96 -3.76
N ALA A 29 8.69 -3.98 -3.69
CA ALA A 29 8.24 -4.57 -2.45
C ALA A 29 9.11 -5.79 -2.10
N THR A 30 9.47 -5.89 -0.84
CA THR A 30 10.11 -7.06 -0.24
C THR A 30 9.18 -7.60 0.83
N TRP A 31 8.69 -8.82 0.65
CA TRP A 31 7.74 -9.48 1.52
C TRP A 31 8.48 -10.46 2.42
N TYR A 32 8.32 -10.27 3.72
CA TYR A 32 8.67 -11.21 4.76
C TYR A 32 7.37 -11.87 5.27
N ASP A 33 7.49 -12.92 6.08
CA ASP A 33 6.31 -13.65 6.58
C ASP A 33 5.40 -12.78 7.44
N THR A 34 5.99 -11.82 8.17
CA THR A 34 5.26 -11.01 9.16
C THR A 34 5.17 -9.52 8.81
N HIS A 35 5.97 -9.04 7.87
CA HIS A 35 6.06 -7.63 7.52
C HIS A 35 6.56 -7.43 6.09
N PHE A 36 6.66 -6.17 5.66
CA PHE A 36 7.14 -5.85 4.32
C PHE A 36 7.99 -4.58 4.32
N GLY A 37 8.93 -4.53 3.38
CA GLY A 37 9.65 -3.32 3.00
C GLY A 37 9.16 -2.83 1.64
N LEU A 38 9.03 -1.52 1.49
CA LEU A 38 8.71 -0.86 0.23
C LEU A 38 9.82 0.13 -0.12
N SER A 39 10.33 0.06 -1.35
CA SER A 39 11.24 1.06 -1.91
C SER A 39 10.60 1.66 -3.15
N ILE A 40 10.57 2.98 -3.25
CA ILE A 40 9.99 3.73 -4.35
C ILE A 40 11.08 4.62 -4.93
N MET A 41 11.26 4.60 -6.25
CA MET A 41 12.23 5.42 -6.97
C MET A 41 11.59 6.07 -8.18
N ASN A 42 11.91 7.33 -8.46
CA ASN A 42 11.47 8.04 -9.67
C ASN A 42 12.65 8.35 -10.63
N GLY A 43 13.81 7.73 -10.42
CA GLY A 43 15.03 7.96 -11.18
C GLY A 43 15.93 9.08 -10.65
N LEU A 44 15.41 9.95 -9.78
CA LEU A 44 16.17 11.01 -9.10
C LEU A 44 16.24 10.77 -7.59
N ASP A 45 15.08 10.55 -7.00
CA ASP A 45 14.86 10.36 -5.57
C ASP A 45 14.52 8.90 -5.26
N SER A 46 14.76 8.53 -4.01
CA SER A 46 14.42 7.21 -3.46
C SER A 46 13.80 7.35 -2.08
N TRP A 47 12.66 6.69 -1.89
CA TRP A 47 11.95 6.63 -0.62
C TRP A 47 11.84 5.19 -0.18
N VAL A 48 12.25 4.92 1.07
CA VAL A 48 12.21 3.59 1.64
C VAL A 48 11.30 3.60 2.86
N CYS A 49 10.37 2.66 2.90
CA CYS A 49 9.54 2.37 4.04
C CYS A 49 9.84 0.96 4.52
N LYS A 50 10.25 0.82 5.78
CA LYS A 50 10.37 -0.47 6.46
C LYS A 50 9.25 -0.53 7.47
N ALA A 51 8.19 -1.25 7.17
CA ALA A 51 7.10 -1.43 8.12
C ALA A 51 7.49 -2.54 9.09
N SER A 52 7.44 -2.27 10.40
CA SER A 52 7.60 -3.33 11.40
C SER A 52 6.34 -4.20 11.45
N GLU A 53 6.47 -5.43 11.96
CA GLU A 53 5.33 -6.32 12.15
C GLU A 53 4.24 -5.69 13.03
N GLU A 54 4.65 -4.97 14.08
CA GLU A 54 3.75 -4.27 15.00
C GLU A 54 2.94 -3.19 14.26
N GLU A 55 3.61 -2.34 13.47
CA GLU A 55 2.96 -1.29 12.69
C GLU A 55 1.99 -1.87 11.66
N VAL A 56 2.37 -2.97 10.99
CA VAL A 56 1.50 -3.67 10.04
C VAL A 56 0.27 -4.22 10.76
N ARG A 57 0.47 -4.87 11.91
CA ARG A 57 -0.61 -5.46 12.72
C ARG A 57 -1.59 -4.39 13.23
N GLU A 58 -1.09 -3.30 13.81
CA GLU A 58 -1.91 -2.20 14.32
C GLU A 58 -2.74 -1.55 13.21
N ARG A 59 -2.12 -1.27 12.06
CA ARG A 59 -2.83 -0.71 10.89
C ARG A 59 -3.87 -1.68 10.34
N ALA A 60 -3.59 -2.98 10.35
CA ALA A 60 -4.56 -4.00 9.94
C ALA A 60 -5.77 -4.05 10.89
N VAL A 61 -5.55 -3.94 12.21
CA VAL A 61 -6.63 -3.86 13.22
C VAL A 61 -7.48 -2.62 13.00
N HIS A 62 -6.86 -1.44 12.89
CA HIS A 62 -7.57 -0.18 12.66
C HIS A 62 -8.40 -0.20 11.37
N ARG A 63 -7.83 -0.76 10.29
CA ARG A 63 -8.54 -0.90 9.01
C ARG A 63 -9.75 -1.83 9.12
N ARG A 64 -9.62 -2.97 9.82
CA ARG A 64 -10.74 -3.90 10.05
C ARG A 64 -11.84 -3.27 10.90
N GLN A 65 -11.48 -2.54 11.95
CA GLN A 65 -12.45 -1.85 12.80
C GLN A 65 -13.30 -0.85 12.00
N LYS A 66 -12.67 0.02 11.19
CA LYS A 66 -13.38 0.96 10.32
C LYS A 66 -14.31 0.27 9.31
N GLN A 67 -13.92 -0.89 8.79
CA GLN A 67 -14.77 -1.67 7.88
C GLN A 67 -16.01 -2.22 8.60
N ALA A 68 -15.85 -2.70 9.84
CA ALA A 68 -16.95 -3.20 10.65
C ALA A 68 -17.94 -2.08 11.04
N GLU A 69 -17.45 -0.92 11.47
CA GLU A 69 -18.28 0.25 11.79
C GLU A 69 -19.09 0.73 10.57
N LYS A 70 -18.46 0.78 9.38
CA LYS A 70 -19.16 1.12 8.15
C LYS A 70 -20.25 0.10 7.78
N SER A 71 -20.03 -1.19 8.07
CA SER A 71 -21.02 -2.24 7.86
C SER A 71 -22.20 -2.17 8.85
N MET A 72 -21.99 -1.64 10.05
CA MET A 72 -23.06 -1.45 11.03
C MET A 72 -23.95 -0.23 10.73
N CYS A 73 -23.41 0.80 10.07
CA CYS A 73 -24.19 1.98 9.66
C CYS A 73 -25.09 1.77 8.43
N PHE A 74 -24.96 0.66 7.71
CA PHE A 74 -25.89 0.28 6.64
C PHE A 74 -26.75 -0.89 7.12
N PRO A 75 -27.96 -0.66 7.67
CA PRO A 75 -28.89 -1.76 7.90
C PRO A 75 -29.23 -2.40 6.55
N PRO A 76 -29.45 -3.73 6.48
CA PRO A 76 -29.96 -4.35 5.28
C PRO A 76 -31.28 -3.65 4.92
N ALA A 77 -31.40 -3.18 3.68
CA ALA A 77 -32.63 -2.60 3.17
C ALA A 77 -33.74 -3.64 3.35
N SER A 78 -34.71 -3.33 4.23
CA SER A 78 -35.96 -4.05 4.34
C SER A 78 -36.59 -4.08 2.95
N SER A 79 -36.51 -5.22 2.28
CA SER A 79 -37.13 -5.39 0.97
C SER A 79 -38.66 -5.46 1.16
N PRO A 80 -39.45 -4.86 0.24
CA PRO A 80 -40.90 -4.83 0.32
C PRO A 80 -41.53 -6.23 0.15
#